data_AF-A0A1I5YXN8-F1
#
_entry.id   AF-A0A1I5YXN8-F1
#
_cell.length_a   1.000
_cell.length_b   1.000
_cell.length_c   1.000
_cell.angle_alpha   90.00
_cell.angle_beta   90.00
_cell.angle_gamma   90.00
#
_symmetry.space_group_name_H-M   'P 1'
#
loop_
_entity.id
_entity.type
_entity.pdbx_description
1 polymer ?
#
loop_
_entity_poly.entity_id
_entity_poly.type
_entity_poly.pdbx_seq_one_letter_code
_entity_poly.pdbx_strand_id
1 'polypeptide(L)'
;MVGDLRSLPCLLRPTSTEQFLVQGQALEVAKVELTLRSWTGVPLTNTLGGKPLLDFGGRPVFAELCVYELARLAGWEARWVETYGAPAMRPNCFTGWVEGPLSEQQHVPIVEPSVLALLQQIAVANGSTYSGCWDVVAWQGDRVLFMELKRRKQDRVRASQLAWLEAGLKVGLGVEDFLLVEWEGI
;
A
#
# COMPACT_ATOMS: atom_id res chain seq x y z
N MET A 1 4.93 -10.74 21.76
CA MET A 1 6.13 -9.92 21.53
C MET A 1 5.69 -8.74 20.70
N VAL A 2 5.91 -7.51 21.17
CA VAL A 2 5.69 -6.32 20.34
C VAL A 2 6.78 -6.35 19.27
N GLY A 3 6.42 -6.41 17.99
CA GLY A 3 7.37 -6.41 16.89
C GLY A 3 8.32 -5.22 17.00
N ASP A 4 9.60 -5.42 16.69
CA ASP A 4 10.60 -4.35 16.78
C ASP A 4 10.26 -3.25 15.75
N LEU A 5 9.74 -2.11 16.22
CA LEU A 5 9.44 -0.93 15.41
C LEU A 5 10.66 -0.38 14.63
N ARG A 6 11.89 -0.85 14.96
CA ARG A 6 13.11 -0.55 14.19
C ARG A 6 13.18 -1.28 12.84
N SER A 7 12.30 -2.26 12.61
CA SER A 7 12.22 -3.03 11.37
C SER A 7 11.29 -2.42 10.31
N LEU A 8 10.67 -1.26 10.57
CA LEU A 8 9.84 -0.55 9.60
C LEU A 8 10.64 0.55 8.89
N PRO A 9 10.25 0.97 7.67
CA PRO A 9 10.86 2.10 6.98
C PRO A 9 10.91 3.32 7.90
N CYS A 10 12.09 3.91 8.09
CA CYS A 10 12.30 4.92 9.13
C CYS A 10 11.44 6.19 8.94
N LEU A 11 10.99 6.45 7.71
CA LEU A 11 10.08 7.53 7.33
C LEU A 11 8.59 7.19 7.47
N LEU A 12 8.26 5.94 7.80
CA LEU A 12 6.91 5.42 7.98
C LEU A 12 6.74 4.78 9.36
N ARG A 13 7.43 5.32 10.37
CA ARG A 13 7.31 4.84 11.75
C ARG A 13 5.88 5.07 12.26
N PRO A 14 5.22 4.04 12.79
CA PRO A 14 3.88 4.16 13.34
C PRO A 14 3.81 5.19 14.47
N THR A 15 2.73 5.95 14.51
CA THR A 15 2.41 6.92 15.57
C THR A 15 1.28 6.41 16.47
N SER A 16 0.51 5.44 16.00
CA SER A 16 -0.67 4.89 16.67
C SER A 16 -0.96 3.46 16.18
N THR A 17 -2.09 2.90 16.59
CA THR A 17 -2.65 1.65 16.05
C THR A 17 -4.10 1.88 15.62
N GLU A 18 -4.59 1.03 14.73
CA GLU A 18 -6.00 0.94 14.35
C GLU A 18 -6.51 -0.48 14.67
N GLN A 19 -7.70 -0.57 15.27
CA GLN A 19 -8.32 -1.84 15.60
C GLN A 19 -9.24 -2.31 14.47
N PHE A 20 -9.01 -3.53 13.99
CA PHE A 20 -9.89 -4.21 13.04
C PHE A 20 -10.51 -5.44 13.66
N LEU A 21 -11.77 -5.72 13.33
CA LEU A 21 -12.42 -6.97 13.68
C LEU A 21 -12.30 -7.94 12.51
N VAL A 22 -11.48 -8.98 12.67
CA VAL A 22 -11.27 -10.03 11.66
C VAL A 22 -11.68 -11.36 12.28
N GLN A 23 -12.65 -12.05 11.67
CA GLN A 23 -13.25 -13.28 12.19
C GLN A 23 -13.70 -13.22 13.67
N GLY A 24 -14.14 -12.04 14.13
CA GLY A 24 -14.57 -11.85 15.52
C GLY A 24 -13.43 -11.64 16.53
N GLN A 25 -12.18 -11.57 16.06
CA GLN A 25 -11.02 -11.19 16.87
C GLN A 25 -10.59 -9.76 16.57
N ALA A 26 -10.26 -9.00 17.61
CA ALA A 26 -9.69 -7.67 17.47
C ALA A 26 -8.19 -7.78 17.14
N LEU A 27 -7.79 -7.22 16.01
CA LEU A 27 -6.41 -7.08 15.59
C LEU A 27 -5.98 -5.63 15.69
N GLU A 28 -4.82 -5.37 16.28
CA GLU A 28 -4.20 -4.04 16.34
C GLU A 28 -3.15 -3.90 15.25
N VAL A 29 -3.49 -3.21 14.17
CA VAL A 29 -2.57 -2.91 13.08
C VAL A 29 -1.85 -1.59 13.38
N ALA A 30 -0.55 -1.54 13.15
CA ALA A 30 0.22 -0.32 13.27
C ALA A 30 -0.31 0.76 12.30
N LYS A 31 -0.38 2.01 12.76
CA LYS A 31 -0.84 3.15 11.95
C LYS A 31 0.17 4.29 11.97
N VAL A 32 0.46 4.83 10.80
CA VAL A 32 1.18 6.10 10.64
C VAL A 32 0.23 7.15 10.08
N GLU A 33 0.30 8.36 10.64
CA GLU A 33 -0.49 9.51 10.20
C GLU A 33 0.44 10.49 9.46
N LEU A 34 0.12 10.78 8.20
CA LEU A 34 0.91 11.65 7.33
C LEU A 34 0.15 12.94 7.01
N THR A 35 0.84 14.06 7.19
CA THR A 35 0.41 15.35 6.62
C THR A 35 1.20 15.60 5.35
N LEU A 36 0.51 15.55 4.20
CA LEU A 36 1.11 15.63 2.88
C LEU A 36 0.71 16.94 2.22
N ARG A 37 1.66 17.64 1.60
CA ARG A 37 1.36 18.88 0.88
C ARG A 37 0.54 18.56 -0.36
N SER A 38 -0.55 19.28 -0.58
CA SER A 38 -1.34 19.17 -1.80
C SER A 38 -0.59 19.76 -2.99
N TRP A 39 -0.78 19.19 -4.18
CA TRP A 39 -0.24 19.79 -5.40
C TRP A 39 -0.92 21.11 -5.72
N THR A 40 -0.15 22.19 -5.82
CA THR A 40 -0.63 23.55 -6.14
C THR A 40 -0.07 24.10 -7.46
N GLY A 41 0.68 23.28 -8.19
CA GLY A 41 1.21 23.65 -9.50
C GLY A 41 0.16 23.56 -10.61
N VAL A 42 0.63 23.37 -11.85
CA VAL A 42 -0.25 23.31 -13.03
C VAL A 42 -1.28 22.18 -12.84
N PRO A 43 -2.59 22.47 -13.02
CA PRO A 43 -3.62 21.45 -12.94
C PRO A 43 -3.40 20.35 -13.98
N LEU A 44 -3.56 19.09 -13.54
CA LEU A 44 -3.45 17.91 -14.38
C LEU A 44 -4.83 17.29 -14.56
N THR A 45 -5.12 16.77 -15.75
CA THR A 45 -6.48 16.38 -16.14
C THR A 45 -6.75 14.89 -15.97
N ASN A 46 -5.72 14.04 -16.05
CA ASN A 46 -5.86 12.58 -16.04
C ASN A 46 -5.43 11.95 -14.71
N THR A 47 -6.08 12.29 -13.60
CA THR A 47 -5.71 11.83 -12.25
C THR A 47 -6.35 10.50 -11.82
N LEU A 48 -6.45 9.52 -12.74
CA LEU A 48 -7.02 8.18 -12.48
C LEU A 48 -8.34 8.23 -11.67
N GLY A 49 -9.33 8.95 -12.20
CA GLY A 49 -10.65 9.08 -11.57
C GLY A 49 -10.78 10.25 -10.60
N GLY A 50 -10.02 11.34 -10.80
CA GLY A 50 -10.12 12.53 -9.96
C GLY A 50 -9.40 12.42 -8.63
N LYS A 51 -8.45 11.47 -8.49
CA LYS A 51 -7.68 11.31 -7.27
C LYS A 51 -6.91 12.61 -6.97
N PRO A 52 -6.87 13.06 -5.70
CA PRO A 52 -6.09 14.22 -5.31
C PRO A 52 -4.59 13.96 -5.56
N LEU A 53 -3.90 14.99 -6.04
CA LEU A 53 -2.46 14.98 -6.21
C LEU A 53 -1.77 15.68 -5.04
N LEU A 54 -0.60 15.16 -4.70
CA LEU A 54 0.28 15.65 -3.66
C LEU A 54 1.57 16.19 -4.27
N ASP A 55 2.19 17.15 -3.61
CA ASP A 55 3.52 17.65 -3.92
C ASP A 55 4.57 16.81 -3.19
N PHE A 56 5.32 16.02 -3.97
CA PHE A 56 6.48 15.28 -3.48
C PHE A 56 7.76 15.78 -4.15
N GLY A 57 8.41 16.76 -3.50
CA GLY A 57 9.66 17.33 -3.99
C GLY A 57 9.49 18.16 -5.27
N GLY A 58 8.40 18.91 -5.38
CA GLY A 58 8.07 19.74 -6.55
C GLY A 58 7.42 18.97 -7.68
N ARG A 59 6.98 17.73 -7.45
CA ARG A 59 6.34 16.87 -8.46
C ARG A 59 4.95 16.42 -8.01
N PRO A 60 3.95 16.41 -8.91
CA PRO A 60 2.64 15.88 -8.64
C PRO A 60 2.68 14.34 -8.61
N VAL A 61 2.21 13.76 -7.50
CA VAL A 61 2.12 12.30 -7.34
C VAL A 61 0.85 11.92 -6.58
N PHE A 62 0.40 10.67 -6.71
CA PHE A 62 -0.62 10.11 -5.83
C PHE A 62 -0.05 9.74 -4.45
N ALA A 63 -0.92 9.58 -3.46
CA ALA A 63 -0.53 9.20 -2.10
C ALA A 63 0.22 7.86 -2.07
N GLU A 64 -0.23 6.91 -2.88
CA GLU A 64 0.38 5.58 -3.02
C GLU A 64 1.84 5.70 -3.51
N LEU A 65 2.11 6.63 -4.44
CA LEU A 65 3.46 6.90 -4.92
C LEU A 65 4.31 7.71 -3.92
N CYS A 66 3.70 8.57 -3.09
CA CYS A 66 4.41 9.17 -1.95
C CYS A 66 4.91 8.08 -0.99
N VAL A 67 4.04 7.16 -0.57
CA VAL A 67 4.39 6.09 0.37
C VAL A 67 5.41 5.12 -0.23
N TYR A 68 5.26 4.77 -1.51
CA TYR A 68 6.27 4.04 -2.26
C TYR A 68 7.65 4.73 -2.19
N GLU A 69 7.74 6.04 -2.46
CA GLU A 69 9.01 6.76 -2.39
C GLU A 69 9.57 6.86 -0.96
N LEU A 70 8.70 7.01 0.06
CA LEU A 70 9.14 7.02 1.46
C LEU A 70 9.76 5.67 1.87
N ALA A 71 9.16 4.56 1.45
CA ALA A 71 9.74 3.23 1.65
C ALA A 71 11.09 3.11 0.92
N ARG A 72 11.16 3.55 -0.35
CA ARG A 72 12.37 3.50 -1.16
C ARG A 72 13.52 4.34 -0.58
N LEU A 73 13.22 5.55 -0.11
CA LEU A 73 14.17 6.43 0.56
C LEU A 73 14.67 5.87 1.89
N ALA A 74 13.89 5.02 2.55
CA ALA A 74 14.29 4.28 3.75
C ALA A 74 15.09 3.00 3.44
N GLY A 75 15.42 2.73 2.17
CA GLY A 75 16.24 1.59 1.76
C GLY A 75 15.47 0.30 1.47
N TRP A 76 14.15 0.39 1.26
CA TRP A 76 13.30 -0.74 0.87
C TRP A 76 13.12 -0.75 -0.65
N GLU A 77 12.84 -1.91 -1.21
CA GLU A 77 12.18 -1.98 -2.51
C GLU A 77 10.66 -1.91 -2.30
N ALA A 78 9.93 -1.42 -3.30
CA ALA A 78 8.48 -1.32 -3.19
C ALA A 78 7.77 -1.30 -4.56
N ARG A 79 6.47 -1.57 -4.57
CA ARG A 79 5.55 -1.32 -5.68
C ARG A 79 4.23 -0.78 -5.15
N TRP A 80 3.65 0.18 -5.86
CA TRP A 80 2.21 0.43 -5.78
C TRP A 80 1.51 -0.70 -6.55
N VAL A 81 0.67 -1.48 -5.87
CA VAL A 81 -0.13 -2.56 -6.43
C VAL A 81 -1.53 -2.03 -6.74
N GLU A 82 -1.86 -1.91 -8.02
CA GLU A 82 -3.17 -1.47 -8.48
C GLU A 82 -3.99 -2.67 -8.95
N THR A 83 -5.11 -2.91 -8.25
CA THR A 83 -5.99 -4.05 -8.48
C THR A 83 -7.24 -3.66 -9.27
N TYR A 84 -7.57 -2.36 -9.28
CA TYR A 84 -8.75 -1.85 -9.97
C TYR A 84 -8.59 -1.92 -11.49
N GLY A 85 -9.57 -2.53 -12.16
CA GLY A 85 -9.54 -2.76 -13.60
C GLY A 85 -8.52 -3.82 -14.06
N ALA A 86 -7.76 -4.42 -13.14
CA ALA A 86 -6.81 -5.48 -13.43
C ALA A 86 -7.49 -6.87 -13.35
N PRO A 87 -7.01 -7.89 -14.10
CA PRO A 87 -7.48 -9.26 -13.91
C PRO A 87 -7.19 -9.77 -12.48
N ALA A 88 -8.08 -10.60 -11.95
CA ALA A 88 -8.05 -11.05 -10.54
C ALA A 88 -6.68 -11.54 -10.04
N MET A 89 -5.91 -12.27 -10.87
CA MET A 89 -4.61 -12.82 -10.51
C MET A 89 -3.41 -12.08 -11.11
N ARG A 90 -3.64 -10.91 -11.71
CA ARG A 90 -2.62 -10.14 -12.44
C ARG A 90 -2.79 -8.65 -12.14
N PRO A 91 -2.54 -8.19 -10.90
CA PRO A 91 -2.60 -6.77 -10.58
C PRO A 91 -1.55 -6.01 -11.40
N ASN A 92 -1.77 -4.71 -11.56
CA ASN A 92 -0.72 -3.83 -12.04
C ASN A 92 0.23 -3.47 -10.90
N CYS A 93 1.50 -3.25 -11.22
CA CYS A 93 2.51 -2.80 -10.27
C CYS A 93 3.18 -1.56 -10.86
N PHE A 94 3.26 -0.49 -10.08
CA PHE A 94 3.77 0.79 -10.54
C PHE A 94 4.89 1.29 -9.62
N THR A 95 5.87 1.96 -10.23
CA THR A 95 6.94 2.73 -9.55
C THR A 95 6.86 4.22 -9.86
N GLY A 96 5.83 4.63 -10.59
CA GLY A 96 5.60 5.97 -11.07
C GLY A 96 4.25 6.08 -11.75
N TRP A 97 3.92 7.28 -12.20
CA TRP A 97 2.68 7.59 -12.89
C TRP A 97 3.00 8.58 -14.01
N VAL A 98 2.32 8.41 -15.15
CA VAL A 98 2.34 9.36 -16.26
C VAL A 98 0.95 9.94 -16.43
N GLU A 99 0.85 11.23 -16.80
CA GLU A 99 -0.46 11.87 -17.04
C GLU A 99 -1.13 11.29 -18.29
N GLY A 100 -1.89 10.22 -18.11
CA GLY A 100 -2.51 9.46 -19.19
C GLY A 100 -3.42 8.34 -18.68
N PRO A 101 -4.13 7.63 -19.59
CA PRO A 101 -4.95 6.48 -19.25
C PRO A 101 -4.14 5.33 -18.63
N LEU A 102 -4.84 4.36 -18.03
CA LEU A 102 -4.21 3.16 -17.43
C LEU A 102 -3.33 2.39 -18.43
N SER A 103 -3.71 2.38 -19.72
CA SER A 103 -2.96 1.71 -20.80
C SER A 103 -1.58 2.32 -21.09
N GLU A 104 -1.34 3.56 -20.68
CA GLU A 104 -0.06 4.24 -20.82
C GLU A 104 0.82 4.10 -19.57
N GLN A 105 0.24 3.61 -18.47
CA GLN A 105 1.00 3.41 -17.24
C GLN A 105 1.96 2.23 -17.41
N GLN A 106 3.19 2.40 -16.91
CA GLN A 106 4.22 1.39 -17.02
C GLN A 106 4.08 0.34 -15.91
N HIS A 107 3.66 -0.86 -16.27
CA HIS A 107 3.72 -2.01 -15.37
C HIS A 107 5.18 -2.41 -15.08
N VAL A 108 5.55 -2.44 -13.80
CA VAL A 108 6.86 -2.89 -13.30
C VAL A 108 6.66 -4.02 -12.30
N PRO A 109 6.83 -5.29 -12.70
CA PRO A 109 6.51 -6.42 -11.82
C PRO A 109 7.42 -6.49 -10.59
N ILE A 110 6.93 -7.17 -9.56
CA ILE A 110 7.75 -7.67 -8.46
C ILE A 110 8.46 -8.93 -8.96
N VAL A 111 9.79 -8.90 -8.99
CA VAL A 111 10.62 -10.00 -9.51
C VAL A 111 11.37 -10.76 -8.41
N GLU A 112 11.34 -10.25 -7.17
CA GLU A 112 11.91 -10.93 -6.00
C GLU A 112 11.15 -12.24 -5.75
N PRO A 113 11.78 -13.42 -5.92
CA PRO A 113 11.06 -14.69 -5.92
C PRO A 113 10.31 -14.97 -4.62
N SER A 114 10.90 -14.59 -3.48
CA SER A 114 10.29 -14.80 -2.15
C SER A 114 9.00 -13.99 -1.99
N VAL A 115 9.02 -12.72 -2.38
CA VAL A 115 7.86 -11.82 -2.34
C VAL A 115 6.78 -12.25 -3.33
N LEU A 116 7.17 -12.64 -4.55
CA LEU A 116 6.24 -13.12 -5.56
C LEU A 116 5.51 -14.41 -5.10
N ALA A 117 6.26 -15.36 -4.56
CA ALA A 117 5.70 -16.61 -4.03
C ALA A 117 4.74 -16.33 -2.87
N LEU A 118 5.10 -15.44 -1.96
CA LEU A 118 4.24 -15.01 -0.87
C LEU A 118 2.93 -14.38 -1.38
N LEU A 119 3.01 -13.41 -2.29
CA LEU A 119 1.83 -12.76 -2.86
C LEU A 119 0.88 -13.75 -3.53
N GLN A 120 1.44 -14.75 -4.23
CA GLN A 120 0.64 -15.81 -4.82
C GLN A 120 -0.05 -16.69 -3.77
N GLN A 121 0.64 -17.04 -2.67
CA GLN A 121 0.05 -17.78 -1.56
C GLN A 121 -1.10 -16.99 -0.92
N ILE A 122 -0.91 -15.70 -0.66
CA ILE A 122 -1.96 -14.82 -0.12
C ILE A 122 -3.14 -14.78 -1.08
N ALA A 123 -2.90 -14.54 -2.37
CA ALA A 123 -3.95 -14.47 -3.38
C ALA A 123 -4.75 -15.79 -3.46
N VAL A 124 -4.09 -16.95 -3.38
CA VAL A 124 -4.75 -18.26 -3.32
C VAL A 124 -5.60 -18.38 -2.05
N ALA A 125 -5.06 -18.02 -0.88
CA ALA A 125 -5.79 -18.02 0.39
C ALA A 125 -6.96 -17.00 0.40
N ASN A 126 -6.87 -15.95 -0.42
CA ASN A 126 -7.91 -14.94 -0.66
C ASN A 126 -8.90 -15.34 -1.77
N GLY A 127 -8.98 -16.62 -2.14
CA GLY A 127 -9.92 -17.10 -3.17
C GLY A 127 -9.42 -16.92 -4.59
N SER A 128 -8.11 -17.00 -4.81
CA SER A 128 -7.44 -16.77 -6.10
C SER A 128 -7.73 -15.39 -6.69
N THR A 129 -7.57 -14.35 -5.87
CA THR A 129 -7.69 -12.96 -6.29
C THR A 129 -6.80 -12.01 -5.48
N TYR A 130 -6.28 -11.00 -6.15
CA TYR A 130 -5.59 -9.85 -5.57
C TYR A 130 -6.56 -8.76 -5.09
N SER A 131 -7.87 -8.95 -5.22
CA SER A 131 -8.86 -7.99 -4.71
C SER A 131 -8.62 -7.71 -3.22
N GLY A 132 -8.47 -6.42 -2.89
CA GLY A 132 -8.16 -5.99 -1.54
C GLY A 132 -6.69 -6.08 -1.14
N CYS A 133 -5.78 -6.46 -2.04
CA CYS A 133 -4.35 -6.27 -1.82
C CYS A 133 -4.08 -4.82 -1.43
N TRP A 134 -3.28 -4.65 -0.38
CA TRP A 134 -2.96 -3.33 0.15
C TRP A 134 -2.12 -2.56 -0.85
N ASP A 135 -2.35 -1.25 -0.89
CA ASP A 135 -1.91 -0.38 -1.97
C ASP A 135 -0.40 -0.43 -2.24
N VAL A 136 0.46 -0.48 -1.23
CA VAL A 136 1.92 -0.54 -1.44
C VAL A 136 2.49 -1.79 -0.77
N VAL A 137 3.23 -2.58 -1.55
CA VAL A 137 4.00 -3.71 -1.05
C VAL A 137 5.47 -3.34 -1.08
N ALA A 138 6.12 -3.35 0.08
CA ALA A 138 7.55 -3.08 0.22
C ALA A 138 8.29 -4.30 0.78
N TRP A 139 9.56 -4.45 0.44
CA TRP A 139 10.41 -5.52 0.98
C TRP A 139 11.85 -5.08 1.20
N GLN A 140 12.52 -5.74 2.14
CA GLN A 140 13.94 -5.56 2.45
C GLN A 140 14.50 -6.85 3.05
N GLY A 141 15.35 -7.56 2.30
CA GLY A 141 15.77 -8.92 2.68
C GLY A 141 14.56 -9.84 2.82
N ASP A 142 14.45 -10.54 3.95
CA ASP A 142 13.35 -11.46 4.23
C ASP A 142 12.08 -10.77 4.78
N ARG A 143 12.08 -9.44 4.90
CA ARG A 143 10.93 -8.68 5.39
C ARG A 143 10.06 -8.21 4.24
N VAL A 144 8.75 -8.27 4.47
CA VAL A 144 7.71 -7.69 3.61
C VAL A 144 6.83 -6.80 4.46
N LEU A 145 6.31 -5.72 3.86
CA LEU A 145 5.38 -4.81 4.49
C LEU A 145 4.28 -4.45 3.50
N PHE A 146 3.04 -4.71 3.90
CA PHE A 146 1.83 -4.29 3.20
C PHE A 146 1.36 -2.97 3.79
N MET A 147 1.15 -1.96 2.94
CA MET A 147 0.72 -0.63 3.36
C MET A 147 -0.58 -0.24 2.66
N GLU A 148 -1.62 -0.01 3.44
CA GLU A 148 -2.93 0.43 2.95
C GLU A 148 -3.10 1.92 3.23
N LEU A 149 -3.48 2.70 2.22
CA LEU A 149 -3.61 4.14 2.34
C LEU A 149 -5.07 4.53 2.52
N LYS A 150 -5.34 5.37 3.52
CA LYS A 150 -6.66 5.97 3.72
C LYS A 150 -6.57 7.47 3.91
N ARG A 151 -7.35 8.20 3.10
CA ARG A 151 -7.48 9.64 3.29
C ARG A 151 -8.35 9.91 4.50
N ARG A 152 -7.81 10.64 5.46
CA ARG A 152 -8.43 10.98 6.75
C ARG A 152 -9.84 11.52 6.53
N LYS A 153 -10.82 10.93 7.24
CA LYS A 153 -12.26 11.24 7.18
C LYS A 153 -12.95 11.04 5.82
N GLN A 154 -12.25 10.59 4.78
CA GLN A 154 -12.84 10.40 3.44
C GLN A 154 -12.95 8.94 3.02
N ASP A 155 -12.02 8.09 3.48
CA ASP A 155 -12.05 6.66 3.19
C ASP A 155 -11.83 5.83 4.46
N ARG A 156 -12.21 4.55 4.40
CA ARG A 156 -12.01 3.56 5.46
C ARG A 156 -11.61 2.22 4.85
N VAL A 157 -10.92 1.40 5.63
CA VAL A 157 -10.56 0.03 5.22
C VAL A 157 -11.82 -0.76 4.90
N ARG A 158 -11.83 -1.40 3.73
CA ARG A 158 -12.98 -2.15 3.19
C ARG A 158 -12.90 -3.62 3.57
N ALA A 159 -14.04 -4.31 3.47
CA ALA A 159 -14.12 -5.74 3.76
C ALA A 159 -13.15 -6.59 2.91
N SER A 160 -12.94 -6.24 1.63
CA SER A 160 -11.96 -6.94 0.78
C SER A 160 -10.53 -6.75 1.26
N GLN A 161 -10.19 -5.58 1.81
CA GLN A 161 -8.86 -5.29 2.35
C GLN A 161 -8.61 -6.01 3.68
N LEU A 162 -9.66 -6.18 4.49
CA LEU A 162 -9.63 -7.06 5.66
C LEU A 162 -9.50 -8.53 5.26
N ALA A 163 -10.14 -8.96 4.17
CA ALA A 163 -9.99 -10.33 3.66
C ALA A 163 -8.57 -10.62 3.17
N TRP A 164 -7.90 -9.63 2.54
CA TRP A 164 -6.49 -9.74 2.18
C TRP A 164 -5.58 -9.85 3.41
N LEU A 165 -5.80 -8.99 4.43
CA LEU A 165 -5.11 -9.09 5.72
C LEU A 165 -5.30 -10.49 6.33
N GLU A 166 -6.53 -10.98 6.40
CA GLU A 166 -6.86 -12.31 6.90
C GLU A 166 -6.14 -13.43 6.11
N ALA A 167 -6.11 -13.34 4.79
CA ALA A 167 -5.40 -14.28 3.94
C ALA A 167 -3.87 -14.25 4.19
N GLY A 168 -3.30 -13.07 4.41
CA GLY A 168 -1.90 -12.90 4.81
C GLY A 168 -1.57 -13.61 6.12
N LEU A 169 -2.42 -13.43 7.14
CA LEU A 169 -2.25 -14.12 8.42
C LEU A 169 -2.35 -15.64 8.28
N LYS A 170 -3.24 -16.15 7.42
CA LYS A 170 -3.37 -17.59 7.16
C LYS A 170 -2.12 -18.22 6.54
N VAL A 171 -1.36 -17.45 5.77
CA VAL A 171 -0.11 -17.93 5.14
C VAL A 171 1.14 -17.66 6.00
N GLY A 172 0.94 -17.20 7.24
CA GLY A 172 2.00 -17.09 8.25
C GLY A 172 2.59 -15.70 8.44
N LEU A 173 2.03 -14.65 7.82
CA LEU A 173 2.41 -13.28 8.15
C LEU A 173 1.92 -12.89 9.55
N GLY A 174 2.67 -11.99 10.19
CA GLY A 174 2.25 -11.33 11.42
C GLY A 174 1.46 -10.07 11.15
N VAL A 175 0.79 -9.53 12.17
CA VAL A 175 0.09 -8.24 12.07
C VAL A 175 1.08 -7.10 11.86
N GLU A 176 2.32 -7.26 12.33
CA GLU A 176 3.43 -6.34 12.12
C GLU A 176 3.90 -6.20 10.66
N ASP A 177 3.51 -7.13 9.78
CA ASP A 177 3.79 -7.06 8.35
C ASP A 177 2.74 -6.21 7.60
N PHE A 178 1.85 -5.55 8.34
CA PHE A 178 0.80 -4.68 7.85
C PHE A 178 0.87 -3.31 8.53
N LEU A 179 0.78 -2.24 7.74
CA LEU A 179 0.78 -0.85 8.19
C LEU A 179 -0.36 -0.07 7.55
N LEU A 180 -1.24 0.51 8.37
CA LEU A 180 -2.20 1.49 7.90
C LEU A 180 -1.52 2.85 7.76
N VAL A 181 -1.65 3.48 6.60
CA VAL A 181 -1.18 4.84 6.34
C VAL A 181 -2.39 5.75 6.22
N GLU A 182 -2.72 6.47 7.28
CA GLU A 182 -3.73 7.51 7.22
C GLU A 182 -3.09 8.83 6.80
N TRP A 183 -3.67 9.54 5.84
CA TRP A 183 -3.09 10.78 5.35
C TRP A 183 -4.11 11.89 5.14
N GLU A 184 -3.66 13.14 5.26
CA GLU A 184 -4.43 14.33 4.89
C GLU A 184 -3.59 15.31 4.06
N GLY A 185 -4.29 16.02 3.16
CA GLY A 185 -3.69 17.05 2.32
C GLY A 185 -3.77 18.41 3.00
N ILE A 186 -2.65 19.15 3.03
CA ILE A 186 -2.59 20.56 3.46
C ILE A 186 -2.21 21.50 2.33
#